data_AF-A0A520K312-F1
#
_entry.id   AF-A0A520K312-F1
#
_cell.length_a   1.000
_cell.length_b   1.000
_cell.length_c   1.000
_cell.angle_alpha   90.00
_cell.angle_beta   90.00
_cell.angle_gamma   90.00
#
_symmetry.space_group_name_H-M   'P 1'
#
loop_
_entity.id
_entity.type
_entity.pdbx_description
1 polymer ?
#
loop_
_entity_poly.entity_id
_entity_poly.type
_entity_poly.pdbx_seq_one_letter_code
_entity_poly.pdbx_strand_id
1 'polypeptide(L)'
;MFPEEFKSILVSLAEEQEDMKTLLGLFHLVEGYATEETLVKNLGAITGRDCRELLKSLRRKGILKIGTYNEYLCLSGYEEFFNEIARGYAPQPGDLARYIEHAIAEGDSTALKLVELILKTGKYGTPGYTQYEIIRAEMSALFSPEIFHSQIEKLIRERLCVYAKKRDEEFIEFFTPENKLEEVKGRLRAWKSTSLMDMPVVKALEREIEDLVADARHGIKEYSAEIARSAGLSEQDVEKTVGYFSGFEMDENFMFVTGNMLIDHDTLYIAITDSLSWYEAREWRSSPAVFITAEDPRWVGKIEAAFRDAYPKFSERRIAIVVPNKVAYANFKQKLLSELVNRLGIAEIAEFPKISERRVRQPVKPTGRQIDEFTY
;
A
#
# COMPACT_ATOMS: atom_id res chain seq x y z
N MET A 1 22.97 -40.10 6.72
CA MET A 1 23.25 -38.93 7.55
C MET A 1 22.58 -39.14 8.89
N PHE A 2 23.26 -38.79 9.98
CA PHE A 2 22.71 -38.72 11.33
C PHE A 2 22.54 -37.25 11.77
N PRO A 3 21.72 -36.93 12.79
CA PRO A 3 21.51 -35.55 13.24
C PRO A 3 22.81 -34.79 13.57
N GLU A 4 23.77 -35.42 14.25
CA GLU A 4 25.07 -34.80 14.56
C GLU A 4 25.95 -34.57 13.32
N GLU A 5 25.85 -35.43 12.30
CA GLU A 5 26.53 -35.21 11.02
C GLU A 5 25.92 -34.01 10.29
N PHE A 6 24.59 -33.90 10.27
CA PHE A 6 23.87 -32.76 9.70
C PHE A 6 24.25 -31.46 10.43
N LYS A 7 24.24 -31.48 11.77
CA LYS A 7 24.59 -30.34 12.61
C LYS A 7 26.04 -29.89 12.38
N SER A 8 26.98 -30.84 12.35
CA SER A 8 28.40 -30.61 12.07
C SER A 8 28.64 -30.02 10.67
N ILE A 9 28.02 -30.59 9.62
CA ILE A 9 28.13 -30.08 8.24
C ILE A 9 27.58 -28.65 8.14
N LEU A 10 26.46 -28.35 8.80
CA LEU A 10 25.83 -27.04 8.74
C LEU A 10 26.66 -25.96 9.47
N VAL A 11 27.24 -26.30 10.62
CA VAL A 11 28.15 -25.41 11.36
C VAL A 11 29.45 -25.20 10.60
N SER A 12 30.12 -26.23 10.07
CA SER A 12 31.37 -26.05 9.31
C SER A 12 31.18 -25.15 8.09
N LEU A 13 30.08 -25.34 7.33
CA LEU A 13 29.73 -24.47 6.21
C LEU A 13 29.54 -22.99 6.61
N ALA A 14 28.99 -22.75 7.81
CA ALA A 14 28.75 -21.42 8.34
C ALA A 14 30.03 -20.78 8.90
N GLU A 15 30.90 -21.56 9.55
CA GLU A 15 32.21 -21.09 10.05
C GLU A 15 33.19 -20.78 8.90
N GLU A 16 33.14 -21.55 7.81
CA GLU A 16 33.94 -21.34 6.61
C GLU A 16 33.60 -20.02 5.87
N GLN A 17 32.33 -19.57 5.89
CA GLN A 17 31.83 -18.49 5.02
C GLN A 17 30.77 -17.60 5.70
N GLU A 18 31.06 -16.31 5.90
CA GLU A 18 30.13 -15.34 6.49
C GLU A 18 28.83 -15.15 5.67
N ASP A 19 28.93 -15.27 4.34
CA ASP A 19 27.78 -15.26 3.44
C ASP A 19 26.86 -16.47 3.69
N MET A 20 27.41 -17.60 4.13
CA MET A 20 26.62 -18.78 4.52
C MET A 20 25.87 -18.53 5.83
N LYS A 21 26.48 -17.89 6.84
CA LYS A 21 25.75 -17.46 8.05
C LYS A 21 24.59 -16.55 7.67
N THR A 22 24.84 -15.55 6.82
CA THR A 22 23.82 -14.62 6.33
C THR A 22 22.70 -15.34 5.59
N LEU A 23 23.03 -16.31 4.73
CA LEU A 23 22.04 -17.14 4.02
C LEU A 23 21.19 -17.98 4.98
N LEU A 24 21.80 -18.64 5.97
CA LEU A 24 21.09 -19.43 6.98
C LEU A 24 20.22 -18.54 7.88
N GLY A 25 20.69 -17.35 8.24
CA GLY A 25 19.88 -16.35 8.94
C GLY A 25 18.65 -15.93 8.15
N LEU A 26 18.79 -15.72 6.83
CA LEU A 26 17.66 -15.44 5.94
C LEU A 26 16.67 -16.60 5.86
N PHE A 27 17.11 -17.86 5.91
CA PHE A 27 16.20 -19.02 5.91
C PHE A 27 15.21 -19.01 7.07
N HIS A 28 15.60 -18.56 8.27
CA HIS A 28 14.67 -18.39 9.39
C HIS A 28 13.70 -17.22 9.15
N LEU A 29 14.20 -16.12 8.57
CA LEU A 29 13.45 -14.89 8.39
C LEU A 29 12.43 -14.93 7.25
N VAL A 30 12.63 -15.78 6.24
CA VAL A 30 11.67 -16.05 5.16
C VAL A 30 11.12 -17.48 5.23
N GLU A 31 10.90 -17.99 6.44
CA GLU A 31 10.40 -19.35 6.68
C GLU A 31 9.11 -19.62 5.87
N GLY A 32 9.13 -20.68 5.07
CA GLY A 32 8.06 -21.00 4.11
C GLY A 32 8.18 -20.32 2.73
N TYR A 33 8.90 -19.20 2.59
CA TYR A 33 9.02 -18.38 1.36
C TYR A 33 10.44 -18.36 0.74
N ALA A 34 11.33 -19.22 1.22
CA ALA A 34 12.74 -19.31 0.85
C ALA A 34 12.96 -19.84 -0.60
N THR A 35 12.55 -19.10 -1.63
CA THR A 35 12.84 -19.37 -3.06
C THR A 35 14.20 -18.79 -3.47
N GLU A 36 14.74 -19.15 -4.64
CA GLU A 36 16.01 -18.56 -5.13
C GLU A 36 15.88 -17.04 -5.31
N GLU A 37 14.75 -16.56 -5.84
CA GLU A 37 14.48 -15.12 -6.02
C GLU A 37 14.43 -14.38 -4.67
N THR A 38 13.75 -14.96 -3.66
CA THR A 38 13.77 -14.46 -2.28
C THR A 38 15.21 -14.37 -1.74
N LEU A 39 15.96 -15.47 -1.76
CA LEU A 39 17.24 -15.55 -1.07
C LEU A 39 18.35 -14.75 -1.78
N VAL A 40 18.39 -14.73 -3.11
CA VAL A 40 19.35 -13.93 -3.89
C VAL A 40 19.10 -12.44 -3.67
N LYS A 41 17.84 -11.99 -3.68
CA LYS A 41 17.52 -10.57 -3.53
C LYS A 41 17.84 -10.03 -2.13
N ASN A 42 17.53 -10.79 -1.07
CA ASN A 42 17.87 -10.35 0.29
C ASN A 42 19.37 -10.42 0.57
N LEU A 43 20.04 -11.53 0.21
CA LEU A 43 21.48 -11.65 0.45
C LEU A 43 22.28 -10.65 -0.40
N GLY A 44 21.86 -10.41 -1.64
CA GLY A 44 22.44 -9.40 -2.53
C GLY A 44 22.37 -8.00 -1.93
N ALA A 45 21.22 -7.58 -1.39
CA ALA A 45 21.08 -6.29 -0.72
C ALA A 45 21.93 -6.18 0.57
N ILE A 46 22.03 -7.26 1.36
CA ILE A 46 22.79 -7.26 2.63
C ILE A 46 24.31 -7.33 2.43
N THR A 47 24.80 -8.05 1.42
CA THR A 47 26.23 -8.40 1.26
C THR A 47 26.89 -7.94 -0.04
N GLY A 48 26.10 -7.58 -1.06
CA GLY A 48 26.59 -7.34 -2.42
C GLY A 48 26.98 -8.59 -3.21
N ARG A 49 26.56 -9.79 -2.78
CA ARG A 49 26.98 -11.09 -3.36
C ARG A 49 25.81 -11.96 -3.83
N ASP A 50 26.10 -12.96 -4.66
CA ASP A 50 25.14 -13.96 -5.15
C ASP A 50 25.25 -15.26 -4.33
N CYS A 51 24.13 -15.75 -3.78
CA CYS A 51 24.08 -16.97 -2.97
C CYS A 51 23.85 -18.28 -3.77
N ARG A 52 23.70 -18.23 -5.10
CA ARG A 52 23.38 -19.43 -5.92
C ARG A 52 24.35 -20.59 -5.74
N GLU A 53 25.65 -20.34 -5.62
CA GLU A 53 26.63 -21.42 -5.36
C GLU A 53 26.58 -21.95 -3.93
N LEU A 54 26.21 -21.11 -2.95
CA LEU A 54 25.96 -21.54 -1.57
C LEU A 54 24.73 -22.46 -1.51
N LEU A 55 23.65 -22.09 -2.20
CA LEU A 55 22.42 -22.89 -2.34
C LEU A 55 22.69 -24.23 -3.06
N LYS A 56 23.52 -24.22 -4.11
CA LYS A 56 23.99 -25.45 -4.78
C LYS A 56 24.85 -26.31 -3.84
N SER A 57 25.71 -25.70 -3.01
CA SER A 57 26.53 -26.40 -2.02
C SER A 57 25.69 -27.09 -0.94
N LEU A 58 24.75 -26.37 -0.32
CA LEU A 58 23.80 -26.89 0.66
C LEU A 58 22.96 -28.04 0.10
N ARG A 59 22.49 -27.94 -1.17
CA ARG A 59 21.81 -29.03 -1.86
C ARG A 59 22.72 -30.24 -2.12
N ARG A 60 23.94 -30.03 -2.61
CA ARG A 60 24.92 -31.12 -2.86
C ARG A 60 25.31 -31.86 -1.58
N LYS A 61 25.40 -31.14 -0.46
CA LYS A 61 25.66 -31.71 0.88
C LYS A 61 24.41 -32.30 1.55
N GLY A 62 23.24 -32.31 0.88
CA GLY A 62 22.01 -32.93 1.38
C GLY A 62 21.28 -32.16 2.48
N ILE A 63 21.69 -30.92 2.79
CA ILE A 63 21.03 -30.06 3.78
C ILE A 63 19.68 -29.57 3.27
N LEU A 64 19.63 -29.18 1.99
CA LEU A 64 18.44 -28.62 1.35
C LEU A 64 17.89 -29.52 0.24
N LYS A 65 16.56 -29.61 0.18
CA LYS A 65 15.77 -30.10 -0.96
C LYS A 65 15.01 -28.93 -1.61
N ILE A 66 14.43 -29.15 -2.79
CA ILE A 66 13.50 -28.20 -3.42
C ILE A 66 12.07 -28.73 -3.25
N GLY A 67 11.17 -27.84 -2.85
CA GLY A 67 9.74 -28.10 -2.67
C GLY A 67 8.90 -27.87 -3.94
N THR A 68 7.60 -28.15 -3.82
CA THR A 68 6.61 -28.15 -4.92
C THR A 68 6.36 -26.78 -5.55
N TYR A 69 6.93 -25.70 -5.01
CA TYR A 69 6.78 -24.33 -5.51
C TYR A 69 8.13 -23.63 -5.67
N ASN A 70 9.21 -24.40 -5.86
CA ASN A 70 10.59 -23.94 -5.96
C ASN A 70 11.13 -23.25 -4.69
N GLU A 71 10.52 -23.49 -3.53
CA GLU A 71 11.11 -23.13 -2.25
C GLU A 71 12.21 -24.13 -1.86
N TYR A 72 13.31 -23.65 -1.29
CA TYR A 72 14.28 -24.49 -0.61
C TYR A 72 13.73 -24.88 0.75
N LEU A 73 13.79 -26.17 1.06
CA LEU A 73 13.34 -26.74 2.33
C LEU A 73 14.50 -27.51 2.97
N CYS A 74 14.54 -27.56 4.30
CA CYS A 74 15.39 -28.50 5.01
C CYS A 74 15.06 -29.96 4.60
N LEU A 75 16.06 -30.85 4.69
CA LEU A 75 15.81 -32.30 4.64
C LEU A 75 14.90 -32.70 5.80
N SER A 76 13.97 -33.64 5.57
CA SER A 76 12.97 -33.97 6.60
C SER A 76 13.47 -34.94 7.67
N GLY A 77 13.09 -34.65 8.91
CA GLY A 77 13.70 -35.20 10.12
C GLY A 77 14.83 -34.34 10.69
N TYR A 78 15.06 -33.14 10.14
CA TYR A 78 16.15 -32.23 10.52
C TYR A 78 15.70 -30.77 10.71
N GLU A 79 14.42 -30.49 10.49
CA GLU A 79 13.84 -29.13 10.52
C GLU A 79 14.14 -28.39 11.85
N GLU A 80 14.06 -29.07 13.00
CA GLU A 80 14.35 -28.46 14.31
C GLU A 80 15.81 -28.02 14.45
N PHE A 81 16.77 -28.89 14.10
CA PHE A 81 18.21 -28.59 14.16
C PHE A 81 18.63 -27.51 13.15
N PHE A 82 18.00 -27.51 11.97
CA PHE A 82 18.21 -26.48 10.96
C PHE A 82 17.68 -25.12 11.46
N ASN A 83 16.46 -25.08 12.01
CA ASN A 83 15.86 -23.85 12.53
C ASN A 83 16.58 -23.33 13.79
N GLU A 84 17.13 -24.20 14.64
CA GLU A 84 18.01 -23.83 15.76
C GLU A 84 19.23 -23.02 15.26
N ILE A 85 19.96 -23.57 14.28
CA ILE A 85 21.17 -22.97 13.73
C ILE A 85 20.85 -21.73 12.88
N ALA A 86 19.83 -21.79 12.01
CA ALA A 86 19.39 -20.68 11.19
C ALA A 86 19.00 -19.46 12.05
N ARG A 87 18.28 -19.69 13.16
CA ARG A 87 17.98 -18.63 14.14
C ARG A 87 19.23 -18.08 14.82
N GLY A 88 20.22 -18.92 15.11
CA GLY A 88 21.51 -18.50 15.66
C GLY A 88 22.30 -17.54 14.75
N TYR A 89 22.05 -17.57 13.43
CA TYR A 89 22.65 -16.65 12.46
C TYR A 89 21.70 -15.57 11.93
N ALA A 90 20.48 -15.45 12.48
CA ALA A 90 19.52 -14.46 12.02
C ALA A 90 20.05 -13.02 12.23
N PRO A 91 20.16 -12.19 11.17
CA PRO A 91 20.63 -10.82 11.31
C PRO A 91 19.70 -10.03 12.24
N GLN A 92 20.30 -9.34 13.21
CA GLN A 92 19.55 -8.50 14.15
C GLN A 92 18.84 -7.35 13.40
N PRO A 93 17.58 -7.03 13.76
CA PRO A 93 16.81 -6.00 13.08
C PRO A 93 17.42 -4.62 13.27
N GLY A 94 17.33 -3.79 12.23
CA GLY A 94 17.63 -2.37 12.28
C GLY A 94 16.56 -1.57 13.03
N ASP A 95 16.86 -0.31 13.31
CA ASP A 95 15.98 0.59 14.04
C ASP A 95 15.06 1.38 13.08
N LEU A 96 13.88 0.83 12.82
CA LEU A 96 12.87 1.44 11.94
C LEU A 96 12.35 2.80 12.47
N ALA A 97 12.31 2.99 13.79
CA ALA A 97 11.88 4.26 14.38
C ALA A 97 12.92 5.35 14.10
N ARG A 98 14.20 5.06 14.33
CA ARG A 98 15.32 5.96 14.01
C ARG A 98 15.48 6.20 12.50
N TYR A 99 15.21 5.19 11.66
CA TYR A 99 15.21 5.36 10.20
C TYR A 99 14.19 6.43 9.75
N ILE A 100 12.99 6.40 10.33
CA ILE A 100 11.92 7.35 10.02
C ILE A 100 12.25 8.75 10.57
N GLU A 101 12.82 8.86 11.78
CA GLU A 101 13.35 10.15 12.29
C GLU A 101 14.37 10.77 11.32
N HIS A 102 15.29 9.96 10.80
CA HIS A 102 16.30 10.41 9.83
C HIS A 102 15.66 10.87 8.51
N ALA A 103 14.76 10.06 7.95
CA ALA A 103 14.07 10.38 6.71
C ALA A 103 13.16 11.63 6.82
N ILE A 104 12.54 11.87 7.99
CA ILE A 104 11.81 13.12 8.29
C ILE A 104 12.78 14.31 8.36
N ALA A 105 13.93 14.16 9.03
CA ALA A 105 14.91 15.24 9.20
C ALA A 105 15.62 15.62 7.88
N GLU A 106 15.86 14.65 6.99
CA GLU A 106 16.43 14.88 5.65
C GLU A 106 15.39 15.29 4.60
N GLY A 107 14.10 15.03 4.85
CA GLY A 107 13.04 15.20 3.86
C GLY A 107 13.03 14.15 2.75
N ASP A 108 13.51 12.91 3.02
CA ASP A 108 13.46 11.78 2.06
C ASP A 108 12.02 11.27 1.90
N SER A 109 11.23 12.02 1.13
CA SER A 109 9.86 11.67 0.77
C SER A 109 9.75 10.32 0.05
N THR A 110 10.83 9.84 -0.57
CA THR A 110 10.84 8.54 -1.27
C THR A 110 10.93 7.38 -0.27
N ALA A 111 11.76 7.49 0.77
CA ALA A 111 11.79 6.55 1.88
C ALA A 111 10.50 6.60 2.71
N LEU A 112 10.00 7.80 3.02
CA LEU A 112 8.79 7.97 3.82
C LEU A 112 7.56 7.39 3.10
N LYS A 113 7.37 7.66 1.80
CA LYS A 113 6.25 7.09 1.03
C LYS A 113 6.39 5.57 0.84
N LEU A 114 7.60 5.03 0.72
CA LEU A 114 7.80 3.58 0.69
C LEU A 114 7.37 2.92 2.02
N VAL A 115 7.82 3.46 3.15
CA VAL A 115 7.45 2.96 4.48
C VAL A 115 5.94 3.07 4.71
N GLU A 116 5.36 4.22 4.36
CA GLU A 116 3.91 4.47 4.39
C GLU A 116 3.13 3.40 3.61
N LEU A 117 3.53 3.10 2.37
CA LEU A 117 2.86 2.12 1.52
C LEU A 117 2.99 0.68 2.06
N ILE A 118 4.16 0.29 2.59
CA ILE A 118 4.33 -1.04 3.23
C ILE A 118 3.39 -1.17 4.45
N LEU A 119 3.28 -0.12 5.28
CA LEU A 119 2.40 -0.09 6.45
C LEU A 119 0.91 -0.13 6.10
N LYS A 120 0.51 0.50 4.98
CA LYS A 120 -0.89 0.60 4.53
C LYS A 120 -1.38 -0.64 3.78
N THR A 121 -0.61 -1.16 2.82
CA THR A 121 -1.11 -2.16 1.86
C THR A 121 -1.36 -3.54 2.48
N GLY A 122 -0.66 -3.87 3.58
CA GLY A 122 -0.78 -5.16 4.26
C GLY A 122 -0.14 -6.33 3.50
N LYS A 123 0.43 -7.29 4.23
CA LYS A 123 1.27 -8.37 3.66
C LYS A 123 0.62 -9.15 2.51
N TYR A 124 -0.68 -9.44 2.61
CA TYR A 124 -1.40 -10.24 1.61
C TYR A 124 -1.82 -9.47 0.35
N GLY A 125 -1.57 -8.15 0.29
CA GLY A 125 -2.01 -7.33 -0.84
C GLY A 125 -3.52 -7.35 -0.99
N THR A 126 -4.02 -7.89 -2.11
CA THR A 126 -5.43 -7.82 -2.45
C THR A 126 -5.81 -8.83 -3.57
N PRO A 127 -7.11 -9.15 -3.78
CA PRO A 127 -7.51 -9.93 -4.95
C PRO A 127 -6.94 -9.35 -6.27
N GLY A 128 -6.27 -10.22 -7.04
CA GLY A 128 -5.67 -9.88 -8.33
C GLY A 128 -4.26 -9.28 -8.29
N TYR A 129 -3.74 -8.83 -7.14
CA TYR A 129 -2.43 -8.15 -7.05
C TYR A 129 -1.71 -8.35 -5.72
N THR A 130 -0.41 -8.63 -5.77
CA THR A 130 0.42 -8.80 -4.56
C THR A 130 0.69 -7.45 -3.89
N GLN A 131 1.07 -7.46 -2.61
CA GLN A 131 1.50 -6.24 -1.91
C GLN A 131 2.70 -5.60 -2.63
N TYR A 132 3.69 -6.39 -3.04
CA TYR A 132 4.86 -5.88 -3.75
C TYR A 132 4.48 -5.24 -5.09
N GLU A 133 3.51 -5.79 -5.83
CA GLU A 133 3.07 -5.22 -7.10
C GLU A 133 2.36 -3.88 -6.93
N ILE A 134 1.51 -3.75 -5.90
CA ILE A 134 0.83 -2.50 -5.54
C ILE A 134 1.86 -1.41 -5.21
N ILE A 135 2.78 -1.71 -4.28
CA ILE A 135 3.82 -0.77 -3.84
C ILE A 135 4.76 -0.40 -5.00
N ARG A 136 5.20 -1.39 -5.80
CA ARG A 136 6.00 -1.17 -7.01
C ARG A 136 5.30 -0.26 -8.00
N ALA A 137 4.02 -0.50 -8.28
CA ALA A 137 3.26 0.29 -9.25
C ALA A 137 3.08 1.74 -8.80
N GLU A 138 2.81 1.98 -7.51
CA GLU A 138 2.64 3.32 -6.95
C GLU A 138 3.98 4.07 -6.82
N MET A 139 5.01 3.42 -6.28
CA MET A 139 6.36 4.01 -6.18
C MET A 139 6.95 4.30 -7.55
N SER A 140 6.68 3.48 -8.57
CA SER A 140 7.07 3.74 -9.98
C SER A 140 6.15 4.73 -10.70
N ALA A 141 5.03 5.14 -10.08
CA ALA A 141 4.16 6.20 -10.57
C ALA A 141 4.59 7.55 -10.01
N LEU A 142 4.92 7.64 -8.71
CA LEU A 142 5.38 8.87 -8.05
C LEU A 142 6.85 9.17 -8.37
N PHE A 143 7.70 8.15 -8.27
CA PHE A 143 9.15 8.20 -8.48
C PHE A 143 9.53 7.30 -9.67
N SER A 144 10.80 7.30 -10.11
CA SER A 144 11.20 6.41 -11.20
C SER A 144 11.33 4.95 -10.72
N PRO A 145 11.19 3.94 -11.60
CA PRO A 145 11.33 2.53 -11.21
C PRO A 145 12.66 2.23 -10.51
N GLU A 146 13.73 2.93 -10.86
CA GLU A 146 15.07 2.78 -10.28
C GLU A 146 15.10 3.24 -8.81
N ILE A 147 14.36 4.31 -8.47
CA ILE A 147 14.23 4.81 -7.09
C ILE A 147 13.53 3.77 -6.21
N PHE A 148 12.48 3.11 -6.73
CA PHE A 148 11.80 2.03 -6.01
C PHE A 148 12.76 0.87 -5.68
N HIS A 149 13.52 0.38 -6.66
CA HIS A 149 14.48 -0.70 -6.43
C HIS A 149 15.58 -0.27 -5.43
N SER A 150 16.14 0.93 -5.59
CA SER A 150 17.16 1.47 -4.70
C SER A 150 16.68 1.63 -3.25
N GLN A 151 15.44 2.08 -3.02
CA GLN A 151 14.89 2.24 -1.67
C GLN A 151 14.53 0.87 -1.04
N ILE A 152 14.04 -0.10 -1.84
CA ILE A 152 13.84 -1.49 -1.36
C ILE A 152 15.18 -2.12 -0.95
N GLU A 153 16.23 -1.99 -1.77
CA GLU A 153 17.57 -2.49 -1.43
C GLU A 153 18.15 -1.78 -0.20
N LYS A 154 17.91 -0.47 -0.04
CA LYS A 154 18.29 0.30 1.17
C LYS A 154 17.64 -0.29 2.43
N LEU A 155 16.32 -0.47 2.44
CA LEU A 155 15.59 -1.03 3.60
C LEU A 155 16.05 -2.44 3.97
N ILE A 156 16.31 -3.32 2.98
CA ILE A 156 16.77 -4.68 3.24
C ILE A 156 18.22 -4.68 3.75
N ARG A 157 19.11 -3.87 3.15
CA ARG A 157 20.51 -3.70 3.56
C ARG A 157 20.64 -3.18 5.00
N GLU A 158 19.79 -2.23 5.36
CA GLU A 158 19.70 -1.66 6.72
C GLU A 158 18.94 -2.57 7.70
N ARG A 159 18.56 -3.79 7.26
CA ARG A 159 17.90 -4.83 8.05
C ARG A 159 16.58 -4.35 8.65
N LEU A 160 15.82 -3.60 7.87
CA LEU A 160 14.49 -3.10 8.25
C LEU A 160 13.38 -4.04 7.75
N CYS A 161 13.54 -4.71 6.62
CA CYS A 161 12.56 -5.65 6.06
C CYS A 161 13.17 -6.82 5.28
N VAL A 162 12.40 -7.90 5.09
CA VAL A 162 12.60 -8.86 3.99
C VAL A 162 11.86 -8.42 2.73
N TYR A 163 12.35 -8.86 1.58
CA TYR A 163 11.51 -9.23 0.45
C TYR A 163 11.19 -10.74 0.50
N ALA A 164 10.00 -11.16 0.11
CA ALA A 164 9.68 -12.58 -0.03
C ALA A 164 8.71 -12.84 -1.20
N LYS A 165 8.87 -13.99 -1.85
CA LYS A 165 8.04 -14.41 -2.99
C LYS A 165 7.84 -15.92 -3.04
N LYS A 166 6.59 -16.33 -3.26
CA LYS A 166 6.16 -17.71 -3.49
C LYS A 166 4.86 -17.72 -4.28
N ARG A 167 4.89 -18.26 -5.51
CA ARG A 167 3.72 -18.36 -6.40
C ARG A 167 3.10 -16.97 -6.68
N ASP A 168 1.84 -16.80 -6.28
CA ASP A 168 0.97 -15.64 -6.31
C ASP A 168 1.12 -14.72 -5.07
N GLU A 169 1.97 -15.08 -4.10
CA GLU A 169 2.33 -14.21 -2.97
C GLU A 169 3.70 -13.54 -3.20
N GLU A 170 3.75 -12.20 -3.12
CA GLU A 170 4.98 -11.41 -3.19
C GLU A 170 4.84 -10.15 -2.31
N PHE A 171 5.74 -9.96 -1.33
CA PHE A 171 5.60 -8.92 -0.31
C PHE A 171 6.94 -8.40 0.24
N ILE A 172 6.83 -7.32 1.01
CA ILE A 172 7.88 -6.71 1.84
C ILE A 172 7.34 -6.66 3.28
N GLU A 173 8.11 -7.17 4.23
CA GLU A 173 7.68 -7.34 5.63
C GLU A 173 8.76 -6.84 6.58
N PHE A 174 8.39 -5.93 7.50
CA PHE A 174 9.33 -5.31 8.44
C PHE A 174 9.77 -6.29 9.54
N PHE A 175 11.05 -6.26 9.91
CA PHE A 175 11.61 -7.00 11.05
C PHE A 175 11.28 -6.36 12.42
N THR A 176 10.17 -5.65 12.51
CA THR A 176 9.81 -4.83 13.67
C THR A 176 8.66 -5.48 14.43
N PRO A 177 8.84 -5.87 15.71
CA PRO A 177 7.76 -6.39 16.54
C PRO A 177 6.55 -5.46 16.57
N GLU A 178 5.35 -6.02 16.59
CA GLU A 178 4.08 -5.31 16.39
C GLU A 178 3.92 -4.06 17.28
N ASN A 179 4.32 -4.14 18.56
CA ASN A 179 4.28 -2.99 19.47
C ASN A 179 5.21 -1.83 19.04
N LYS A 180 6.38 -2.12 18.46
CA LYS A 180 7.26 -1.12 17.86
C LYS A 180 6.75 -0.64 16.49
N LEU A 181 6.03 -1.49 15.77
CA LEU A 181 5.42 -1.14 14.49
C LEU A 181 4.28 -0.13 14.68
N GLU A 182 3.51 -0.27 15.76
CA GLU A 182 2.50 0.74 16.15
C GLU A 182 3.13 2.05 16.65
N GLU A 183 4.27 2.00 17.38
CA GLU A 183 5.03 3.22 17.71
C GLU A 183 5.50 3.95 16.42
N VAL A 184 6.04 3.19 15.46
CA VAL A 184 6.43 3.65 14.13
C VAL A 184 5.26 4.27 13.37
N LYS A 185 4.10 3.61 13.33
CA LYS A 185 2.87 4.15 12.74
C LYS A 185 2.44 5.44 13.45
N GLY A 186 2.48 5.49 14.78
CA GLY A 186 2.14 6.67 15.57
C GLY A 186 3.01 7.87 15.22
N ARG A 187 4.34 7.68 15.14
CA ARG A 187 5.31 8.69 14.71
C ARG A 187 5.01 9.20 13.28
N LEU A 188 4.79 8.28 12.34
CA LEU A 188 4.49 8.63 10.94
C LEU A 188 3.13 9.34 10.80
N ARG A 189 2.11 8.93 11.57
CA ARG A 189 0.79 9.58 11.64
C ARG A 189 0.89 11.00 12.21
N ALA A 190 1.67 11.21 13.26
CA ALA A 190 1.88 12.55 13.82
C ALA A 190 2.52 13.50 12.79
N TRP A 191 3.59 13.05 12.13
CA TRP A 191 4.24 13.82 11.06
C TRP A 191 3.31 14.09 9.87
N LYS A 192 2.60 13.06 9.36
CA LYS A 192 1.62 13.23 8.28
C LYS A 192 0.53 14.23 8.65
N SER A 193 -0.05 14.10 9.85
CA SER A 193 -1.09 15.02 10.34
C SER A 193 -0.62 16.47 10.30
N THR A 194 0.55 16.79 10.85
CA THR A 194 1.13 18.15 10.72
C THR A 194 1.31 18.56 9.26
N SER A 195 1.96 17.71 8.44
CA SER A 195 2.26 18.05 7.04
C SER A 195 1.02 18.28 6.15
N LEU A 196 -0.09 17.60 6.46
CA LEU A 196 -1.35 17.73 5.74
C LEU A 196 -2.17 18.92 6.25
N MET A 197 -2.32 19.07 7.57
CA MET A 197 -3.05 20.20 8.18
C MET A 197 -2.39 21.57 7.89
N ASP A 198 -1.08 21.61 7.64
CA ASP A 198 -0.39 22.82 7.21
C ASP A 198 -0.50 23.13 5.71
N MET A 199 -1.05 22.24 4.89
CA MET A 199 -1.36 22.58 3.50
C MET A 199 -2.43 23.70 3.43
N PRO A 200 -2.20 24.79 2.65
CA PRO A 200 -3.17 25.88 2.55
C PRO A 200 -4.57 25.46 2.09
N VAL A 201 -4.69 24.35 1.35
CA VAL A 201 -5.99 23.78 0.96
C VAL A 201 -6.83 23.37 2.17
N VAL A 202 -6.25 22.79 3.22
CA VAL A 202 -7.05 22.24 4.34
C VAL A 202 -7.76 23.36 5.08
N LYS A 203 -7.05 24.43 5.41
CA LYS A 203 -7.60 25.60 6.11
C LYS A 203 -8.62 26.39 5.27
N ALA A 204 -8.52 26.33 3.93
CA ALA A 204 -9.54 26.88 3.03
C ALA A 204 -10.77 25.96 2.93
N LEU A 205 -10.54 24.66 2.73
CA LEU A 205 -11.56 23.62 2.63
C LEU A 205 -12.41 23.52 3.90
N GLU A 206 -11.79 23.52 5.07
CA GLU A 206 -12.46 23.49 6.38
C GLU A 206 -13.48 24.63 6.48
N ARG A 207 -13.05 25.85 6.15
CA ARG A 207 -13.91 27.02 6.10
C ARG A 207 -15.04 26.90 5.06
N GLU A 208 -14.75 26.46 3.83
CA GLU A 208 -15.79 26.31 2.80
C GLU A 208 -16.86 25.28 3.20
N ILE A 209 -16.49 24.26 4.00
CA ILE A 209 -17.42 23.30 4.58
C ILE A 209 -18.21 23.93 5.74
N GLU A 210 -17.58 24.71 6.62
CA GLU A 210 -18.26 25.44 7.69
C GLU A 210 -19.27 26.46 7.15
N ASP A 211 -18.88 27.23 6.13
CA ASP A 211 -19.73 28.20 5.44
C ASP A 211 -20.93 27.47 4.78
N LEU A 212 -20.72 26.29 4.15
CA LEU A 212 -21.82 25.45 3.62
C LEU A 212 -22.78 24.93 4.70
N VAL A 213 -22.26 24.50 5.86
CA VAL A 213 -23.09 24.06 7.00
C VAL A 213 -23.86 25.23 7.60
N ALA A 214 -23.28 26.43 7.62
CA ALA A 214 -23.94 27.65 8.07
C ALA A 214 -25.07 28.08 7.11
N ASP A 215 -24.82 28.08 5.80
CA ASP A 215 -25.81 28.38 4.75
C ASP A 215 -27.04 27.47 4.88
N ALA A 216 -26.84 26.15 5.00
CA ALA A 216 -27.91 25.17 5.13
C ALA A 216 -28.73 25.33 6.42
N ARG A 217 -28.05 25.55 7.56
CA ARG A 217 -28.73 25.80 8.84
C ARG A 217 -29.49 27.13 8.86
N HIS A 218 -29.00 28.15 8.15
CA HIS A 218 -29.72 29.41 8.02
C HIS A 218 -31.02 29.22 7.20
N GLY A 219 -30.96 28.48 6.09
CA GLY A 219 -32.11 28.23 5.22
C GLY A 219 -33.30 27.51 5.88
N ILE A 220 -33.07 26.63 6.87
CA ILE A 220 -34.15 25.93 7.57
C ILE A 220 -34.72 26.73 8.77
N LYS A 221 -34.09 27.85 9.15
CA LYS A 221 -34.37 28.54 10.43
C LYS A 221 -35.75 29.18 10.52
N GLU A 222 -36.40 29.47 9.40
CA GLU A 222 -37.79 29.94 9.38
C GLU A 222 -38.82 28.82 9.63
N TYR A 223 -38.40 27.55 9.49
CA TYR A 223 -39.25 26.35 9.59
C TYR A 223 -38.90 25.45 10.80
N SER A 224 -37.79 25.72 11.50
CA SER A 224 -37.27 24.90 12.61
C SER A 224 -38.33 24.58 13.67
N ALA A 225 -39.08 25.59 14.12
CA ALA A 225 -40.09 25.47 15.18
C ALA A 225 -41.33 24.64 14.80
N GLU A 226 -41.63 24.50 13.50
CA GLU A 226 -42.72 23.66 12.99
C GLU A 226 -42.25 22.21 12.79
N ILE A 227 -41.05 22.03 12.21
CA ILE A 227 -40.44 20.71 12.01
C ILE A 227 -40.13 20.06 13.35
N ALA A 228 -39.54 20.78 14.30
CA ALA A 228 -39.21 20.28 15.65
C ALA A 228 -40.46 19.78 16.37
N ARG A 229 -41.55 20.56 16.35
CA ARG A 229 -42.85 20.20 16.95
C ARG A 229 -43.47 18.97 16.28
N SER A 230 -43.32 18.83 14.96
CA SER A 230 -43.88 17.72 14.18
C SER A 230 -43.07 16.42 14.34
N ALA A 231 -41.75 16.54 14.53
CA ALA A 231 -40.84 15.40 14.71
C ALA A 231 -40.64 14.97 16.18
N GLY A 232 -41.07 15.79 17.14
CA GLY A 232 -40.81 15.56 18.57
C GLY A 232 -39.35 15.83 18.99
N LEU A 233 -38.67 16.71 18.26
CA LEU A 233 -37.25 17.08 18.46
C LEU A 233 -37.11 18.49 19.04
N SER A 234 -35.90 18.88 19.43
CA SER A 234 -35.57 20.30 19.65
C SER A 234 -35.20 20.98 18.33
N GLU A 235 -35.36 22.31 18.25
CA GLU A 235 -34.95 23.07 17.06
C GLU A 235 -33.46 22.97 16.77
N GLN A 236 -32.62 22.85 17.81
CA GLN A 236 -31.18 22.62 17.64
C GLN A 236 -30.88 21.25 17.04
N ASP A 237 -31.73 20.25 17.25
CA ASP A 237 -31.55 18.93 16.64
C ASP A 237 -32.03 18.93 15.18
N VAL A 238 -33.06 19.73 14.86
CA VAL A 238 -33.44 20.00 13.46
C VAL A 238 -32.31 20.69 12.70
N GLU A 239 -31.69 21.75 13.26
CA GLU A 239 -30.52 22.41 12.66
C GLU A 239 -29.34 21.40 12.43
N LYS A 240 -29.11 20.45 13.35
CA LYS A 240 -28.10 19.39 13.17
C LYS A 240 -28.45 18.37 12.09
N THR A 241 -29.74 18.07 11.87
CA THR A 241 -30.16 17.14 10.80
C THR A 241 -30.07 17.72 9.39
N VAL A 242 -30.00 19.06 9.25
CA VAL A 242 -29.89 19.74 7.95
C VAL A 242 -28.47 20.15 7.60
N GLY A 243 -27.62 20.43 8.60
CA GLY A 243 -26.21 20.73 8.39
C GLY A 243 -25.32 20.16 9.48
N TYR A 244 -24.29 19.42 9.10
CA TYR A 244 -23.27 18.87 10.00
C TYR A 244 -21.91 18.76 9.30
N PHE A 245 -20.83 19.01 10.04
CA PHE A 245 -19.46 18.64 9.70
C PHE A 245 -18.78 18.09 10.96
N SER A 246 -17.92 17.09 10.79
CA SER A 246 -17.21 16.43 11.89
C SER A 246 -16.02 17.21 12.45
N GLY A 247 -15.49 18.19 11.71
CA GLY A 247 -14.07 18.57 11.84
C GLY A 247 -13.16 17.58 11.10
N PHE A 248 -11.87 17.90 11.04
CA PHE A 248 -10.84 17.05 10.43
C PHE A 248 -10.04 16.24 11.46
N GLU A 249 -10.01 14.91 11.30
CA GLU A 249 -9.30 13.96 12.16
C GLU A 249 -8.48 12.95 11.35
N MET A 250 -7.41 12.41 11.94
CA MET A 250 -6.46 11.52 11.25
C MET A 250 -6.94 10.05 11.24
N ASP A 251 -7.21 9.50 10.05
CA ASP A 251 -7.55 8.08 9.87
C ASP A 251 -6.35 7.19 10.22
N GLU A 252 -6.53 6.30 11.20
CA GLU A 252 -5.42 5.48 11.72
C GLU A 252 -4.85 4.47 10.72
N ASN A 253 -5.67 4.01 9.76
CA ASN A 253 -5.32 2.94 8.84
C ASN A 253 -4.75 3.50 7.53
N PHE A 254 -5.44 4.48 6.94
CA PHE A 254 -5.08 5.06 5.65
C PHE A 254 -4.25 6.34 5.77
N MET A 255 -3.94 6.80 7.00
CA MET A 255 -3.10 7.96 7.28
C MET A 255 -3.53 9.21 6.49
N PHE A 256 -4.84 9.37 6.35
CA PHE A 256 -5.49 10.52 5.70
C PHE A 256 -5.95 11.50 6.78
N VAL A 257 -5.91 12.79 6.49
CA VAL A 257 -6.76 13.75 7.22
C VAL A 257 -8.17 13.58 6.67
N THR A 258 -9.13 13.23 7.52
CA THR A 258 -10.49 12.84 7.11
C THR A 258 -11.57 13.60 7.86
N GLY A 259 -12.73 13.75 7.21
CA GLY A 259 -13.93 14.27 7.85
C GLY A 259 -15.17 13.79 7.09
N ASN A 260 -16.34 14.07 7.64
CA ASN A 260 -17.59 13.91 6.91
C ASN A 260 -18.50 15.11 7.11
N MET A 261 -19.17 15.51 6.04
CA MET A 261 -20.22 16.53 6.08
C MET A 261 -21.54 15.98 5.56
N LEU A 262 -22.63 16.49 6.12
CA LEU A 262 -24.00 16.25 5.71
C LEU A 262 -24.68 17.60 5.51
N ILE A 263 -25.31 17.77 4.34
CA ILE A 263 -26.14 18.93 3.99
C ILE A 263 -27.45 18.41 3.39
N ASP A 264 -28.59 18.88 3.90
CA ASP A 264 -29.94 18.41 3.58
C ASP A 264 -30.09 16.89 3.81
N HIS A 265 -29.88 16.10 2.75
CA HIS A 265 -29.89 14.63 2.73
C HIS A 265 -28.64 14.05 2.03
N ASP A 266 -27.74 14.91 1.53
CA ASP A 266 -26.49 14.55 0.90
C ASP A 266 -25.40 14.41 1.96
N THR A 267 -24.67 13.29 1.95
CA THR A 267 -23.47 13.08 2.79
C THR A 267 -22.26 12.86 1.91
N LEU A 268 -21.13 13.48 2.27
CA LEU A 268 -19.80 13.26 1.67
C LEU A 268 -18.79 12.93 2.77
N TYR A 269 -18.03 11.85 2.55
CA TYR A 269 -16.79 11.56 3.29
C TYR A 269 -15.63 12.18 2.54
N ILE A 270 -14.78 12.91 3.24
CA ILE A 270 -13.64 13.63 2.68
C ILE A 270 -12.37 12.99 3.22
N ALA A 271 -11.41 12.71 2.33
CA ALA A 271 -10.08 12.24 2.67
C ALA A 271 -9.04 13.10 1.97
N ILE A 272 -8.06 13.62 2.72
CA ILE A 272 -7.02 14.51 2.25
C ILE A 272 -5.68 13.79 2.37
N THR A 273 -4.90 13.81 1.29
CA THR A 273 -3.57 13.20 1.20
C THR A 273 -2.65 14.04 0.31
N ASP A 274 -1.34 13.86 0.46
CA ASP A 274 -0.35 14.41 -0.48
C ASP A 274 -0.36 13.67 -1.82
N SER A 275 -0.66 12.37 -1.76
CA SER A 275 -0.57 11.43 -2.87
C SER A 275 -1.54 10.26 -2.64
N LEU A 276 -2.56 10.15 -3.52
CA LEU A 276 -3.57 9.11 -3.47
C LEU A 276 -3.17 7.92 -4.34
N SER A 277 -2.93 6.76 -3.72
CA SER A 277 -2.73 5.50 -4.43
C SER A 277 -4.05 4.83 -4.83
N TRP A 278 -3.96 3.98 -5.84
CA TRP A 278 -5.10 3.18 -6.32
C TRP A 278 -5.59 2.15 -5.29
N TYR A 279 -4.70 1.66 -4.41
CA TYR A 279 -5.07 0.80 -3.29
C TYR A 279 -5.96 1.54 -2.29
N GLU A 280 -5.54 2.73 -1.84
CA GLU A 280 -6.31 3.48 -0.85
C GLU A 280 -7.66 3.94 -1.41
N ALA A 281 -7.68 4.38 -2.67
CA ALA A 281 -8.91 4.75 -3.37
C ALA A 281 -9.90 3.56 -3.56
N ARG A 282 -9.41 2.31 -3.48
CA ARG A 282 -10.22 1.10 -3.60
C ARG A 282 -10.56 0.46 -2.25
N GLU A 283 -9.73 0.57 -1.22
CA GLU A 283 -10.02 -0.05 0.07
C GLU A 283 -10.69 0.88 1.10
N TRP A 284 -10.52 2.21 1.03
CA TRP A 284 -10.94 3.10 2.14
C TRP A 284 -12.43 3.02 2.49
N ARG A 285 -13.34 3.35 1.55
CA ARG A 285 -14.80 3.39 1.77
C ARG A 285 -15.60 3.04 0.50
N SER A 286 -16.84 2.60 0.68
CA SER A 286 -17.83 2.34 -0.38
C SER A 286 -18.90 3.43 -0.52
N SER A 287 -19.09 4.24 0.53
CA SER A 287 -19.93 5.45 0.57
C SER A 287 -19.37 6.58 -0.32
N PRO A 288 -20.14 7.67 -0.58
CA PRO A 288 -19.64 8.86 -1.28
C PRO A 288 -18.32 9.39 -0.69
N ALA A 289 -17.21 9.18 -1.40
CA ALA A 289 -15.86 9.51 -0.97
C ALA A 289 -15.24 10.55 -1.91
N VAL A 290 -14.75 11.65 -1.35
CA VAL A 290 -14.02 12.72 -2.05
C VAL A 290 -12.57 12.68 -1.59
N PHE A 291 -11.69 12.21 -2.46
CA PHE A 291 -10.25 12.25 -2.21
C PHE A 291 -9.68 13.57 -2.71
N ILE A 292 -9.13 14.38 -1.82
CA ILE A 292 -8.49 15.65 -2.11
C ILE A 292 -6.97 15.43 -2.08
N THR A 293 -6.30 15.73 -3.18
CA THR A 293 -4.89 15.39 -3.42
C THR A 293 -4.13 16.56 -4.04
N ALA A 294 -2.85 16.70 -3.72
CA ALA A 294 -2.01 17.79 -4.24
C ALA A 294 -1.70 17.64 -5.73
N GLU A 295 -1.56 16.40 -6.20
CA GLU A 295 -1.32 16.02 -7.60
C GLU A 295 -2.43 15.13 -8.17
N ASP A 296 -2.55 15.12 -9.50
CA ASP A 296 -3.45 14.23 -10.24
C ASP A 296 -2.86 12.80 -10.26
N PRO A 297 -3.51 11.79 -9.67
CA PRO A 297 -2.92 10.47 -9.54
C PRO A 297 -2.73 9.78 -10.91
N ARG A 298 -1.49 9.44 -11.26
CA ARG A 298 -1.14 8.89 -12.60
C ARG A 298 -1.82 7.56 -12.94
N TRP A 299 -2.51 6.92 -12.00
CA TRP A 299 -3.34 5.73 -12.21
C TRP A 299 -4.78 6.04 -12.63
N VAL A 300 -5.25 7.29 -12.59
CA VAL A 300 -6.59 7.70 -13.05
C VAL A 300 -6.85 7.28 -14.51
N GLY A 301 -5.84 7.37 -15.39
CA GLY A 301 -5.88 6.83 -16.75
C GLY A 301 -5.83 5.29 -16.87
N LYS A 302 -5.93 4.56 -15.75
CA LYS A 302 -5.81 3.09 -15.65
C LYS A 302 -6.89 2.47 -14.74
N ILE A 303 -8.00 3.17 -14.48
CA ILE A 303 -9.04 2.78 -13.51
C ILE A 303 -9.57 1.35 -13.70
N GLU A 304 -9.72 0.89 -14.93
CA GLU A 304 -10.15 -0.50 -15.24
C GLU A 304 -9.19 -1.57 -14.69
N ALA A 305 -7.87 -1.29 -14.66
CA ALA A 305 -6.90 -2.18 -14.04
C ALA A 305 -6.94 -2.05 -12.50
N ALA A 306 -7.02 -0.81 -12.00
CA ALA A 306 -7.03 -0.53 -10.56
C ALA A 306 -8.22 -1.18 -9.83
N PHE A 307 -9.41 -1.14 -10.45
CA PHE A 307 -10.66 -1.64 -9.87
C PHE A 307 -11.17 -2.95 -10.49
N ARG A 308 -10.36 -3.66 -11.29
CA ARG A 308 -10.76 -4.91 -11.98
C ARG A 308 -11.46 -5.90 -11.05
N ASP A 309 -10.80 -6.20 -9.96
CA ASP A 309 -11.17 -7.23 -8.98
C ASP A 309 -11.78 -6.60 -7.71
N ALA A 310 -12.21 -5.33 -7.80
CA ALA A 310 -12.83 -4.59 -6.70
C ALA A 310 -14.24 -5.10 -6.41
N TYR A 311 -14.54 -5.33 -5.13
CA TYR A 311 -15.91 -5.44 -4.62
C TYR A 311 -16.20 -4.31 -3.62
N PRO A 312 -17.35 -3.61 -3.71
CA PRO A 312 -18.19 -3.49 -4.91
C PRO A 312 -17.39 -2.90 -6.09
N LYS A 313 -17.94 -2.96 -7.31
CA LYS A 313 -17.23 -2.50 -8.53
C LYS A 313 -17.08 -0.99 -8.57
N PHE A 314 -16.18 -0.49 -9.43
CA PHE A 314 -15.99 0.95 -9.59
C PHE A 314 -17.28 1.73 -9.92
N SER A 315 -18.17 1.17 -10.75
CA SER A 315 -19.46 1.79 -11.10
C SER A 315 -20.51 1.77 -9.99
N GLU A 316 -20.29 0.97 -8.94
CA GLU A 316 -21.19 0.82 -7.79
C GLU A 316 -20.70 1.67 -6.59
N ARG A 317 -19.38 1.90 -6.51
CA ARG A 317 -18.72 2.84 -5.60
C ARG A 317 -19.02 4.27 -6.00
N ARG A 318 -19.18 5.17 -5.02
CA ARG A 318 -19.32 6.62 -5.27
C ARG A 318 -18.01 7.31 -4.93
N ILE A 319 -17.15 7.49 -5.93
CA ILE A 319 -15.81 8.06 -5.77
C ILE A 319 -15.70 9.35 -6.58
N ALA A 320 -15.11 10.36 -5.94
CA ALA A 320 -14.60 11.57 -6.57
C ALA A 320 -13.13 11.78 -6.19
N ILE A 321 -12.34 12.31 -7.12
CA ILE A 321 -10.95 12.73 -6.90
C ILE A 321 -10.85 14.19 -7.30
N VAL A 322 -10.32 15.03 -6.42
CA VAL A 322 -10.25 16.48 -6.58
C VAL A 322 -8.83 16.96 -6.39
N VAL A 323 -8.31 17.66 -7.39
CA VAL A 323 -7.04 18.38 -7.36
C VAL A 323 -7.37 19.88 -7.41
N PRO A 324 -7.39 20.58 -6.25
CA PRO A 324 -7.92 21.95 -6.14
C PRO A 324 -7.34 22.91 -7.18
N ASN A 325 -8.20 23.76 -7.76
CA ASN A 325 -7.86 24.69 -8.85
C ASN A 325 -7.26 24.04 -10.12
N LYS A 326 -7.35 22.71 -10.29
CA LYS A 326 -6.84 22.01 -11.48
C LYS A 326 -7.89 21.13 -12.16
N VAL A 327 -8.41 20.12 -11.45
CA VAL A 327 -9.34 19.12 -12.02
C VAL A 327 -10.12 18.39 -10.93
N ALA A 328 -11.36 18.01 -11.24
CA ALA A 328 -12.13 17.05 -10.45
C ALA A 328 -12.67 15.94 -11.36
N TYR A 329 -12.66 14.71 -10.87
CA TYR A 329 -13.26 13.54 -11.52
C TYR A 329 -14.31 12.94 -10.59
N ALA A 330 -15.44 12.45 -11.12
CA ALA A 330 -16.37 11.63 -10.36
C ALA A 330 -17.04 10.55 -11.22
N ASN A 331 -17.49 9.48 -10.56
CA ASN A 331 -18.32 8.42 -11.16
C ASN A 331 -19.81 8.52 -10.75
N PHE A 332 -20.14 9.51 -9.92
CA PHE A 332 -21.49 9.78 -9.42
C PHE A 332 -21.80 11.29 -9.52
N LYS A 333 -23.08 11.65 -9.41
CA LYS A 333 -23.54 13.05 -9.42
C LYS A 333 -24.33 13.33 -8.15
N GLN A 334 -24.01 14.44 -7.49
CA GLN A 334 -24.59 14.86 -6.20
C GLN A 334 -24.50 16.38 -6.10
N LYS A 335 -25.53 17.07 -5.58
CA LYS A 335 -25.56 18.54 -5.52
C LYS A 335 -24.43 19.06 -4.64
N LEU A 336 -24.28 18.47 -3.46
CA LEU A 336 -23.25 18.81 -2.49
C LEU A 336 -21.81 18.64 -3.04
N LEU A 337 -21.58 17.65 -3.92
CA LEU A 337 -20.27 17.47 -4.56
C LEU A 337 -19.96 18.60 -5.54
N SER A 338 -20.92 18.96 -6.41
CA SER A 338 -20.72 20.05 -7.38
C SER A 338 -20.44 21.39 -6.69
N GLU A 339 -21.16 21.68 -5.61
CA GLU A 339 -20.99 22.89 -4.81
C GLU A 339 -19.60 22.95 -4.15
N LEU A 340 -19.16 21.87 -3.50
CA LEU A 340 -17.81 21.77 -2.91
C LEU A 340 -16.71 21.94 -3.97
N VAL A 341 -16.85 21.28 -5.11
CA VAL A 341 -15.84 21.33 -6.19
C VAL A 341 -15.76 22.72 -6.82
N ASN A 342 -16.89 23.42 -6.96
CA ASN A 342 -16.94 24.81 -7.42
C ASN A 342 -16.19 25.75 -6.45
N ARG A 343 -16.45 25.63 -5.13
CA ARG A 343 -15.73 26.36 -4.08
C ARG A 343 -14.22 26.05 -4.05
N LEU A 344 -13.82 24.85 -4.45
CA LEU A 344 -12.40 24.45 -4.66
C LEU A 344 -11.80 24.91 -6.01
N GLY A 345 -12.45 25.85 -6.69
CA GLY A 345 -11.93 26.53 -7.89
C GLY A 345 -12.09 25.76 -9.20
N ILE A 346 -13.03 24.81 -9.27
CA ILE A 346 -13.20 23.89 -10.41
C ILE A 346 -14.66 23.95 -10.89
N ALA A 347 -14.88 24.54 -12.06
CA ALA A 347 -16.23 24.82 -12.58
C ALA A 347 -17.00 23.56 -13.04
N GLU A 348 -16.32 22.50 -13.48
CA GLU A 348 -16.93 21.28 -13.99
C GLU A 348 -16.23 20.03 -13.46
N ILE A 349 -17.02 19.01 -13.11
CA ILE A 349 -16.53 17.68 -12.74
C ILE A 349 -16.49 16.81 -14.00
N ALA A 350 -15.30 16.32 -14.35
CA ALA A 350 -15.10 15.39 -15.46
C ALA A 350 -15.62 13.99 -15.13
N GLU A 351 -16.08 13.27 -16.15
CA GLU A 351 -16.13 11.81 -16.05
C GLU A 351 -14.70 11.25 -16.00
N PHE A 352 -14.50 10.16 -15.25
CA PHE A 352 -13.23 9.45 -15.23
C PHE A 352 -12.83 8.97 -16.65
N PRO A 353 -11.53 9.01 -17.02
CA PRO A 353 -11.09 8.67 -18.38
C PRO A 353 -11.46 7.25 -18.80
N LYS A 354 -12.46 7.12 -19.68
CA LYS A 354 -12.83 5.85 -20.32
C LYS A 354 -11.70 5.44 -21.26
N ILE A 355 -11.19 4.21 -21.09
CA ILE A 355 -10.14 3.70 -21.95
C ILE A 355 -10.77 3.34 -23.30
N SER A 356 -10.56 4.20 -24.31
CA SER A 356 -10.90 3.85 -25.70
C SER A 356 -10.20 2.53 -26.05
N GLU A 357 -10.95 1.50 -26.44
CA GLU A 357 -10.46 0.13 -26.66
C GLU A 357 -9.16 0.10 -27.49
N ARG A 358 -8.00 0.04 -26.82
CA ARG A 358 -6.69 0.07 -27.49
C ARG A 358 -6.33 -1.31 -28.02
N ARG A 359 -7.11 -1.74 -29.02
CA ARG A 359 -6.90 -2.89 -29.90
C ARG A 359 -6.41 -4.12 -29.15
N VAL A 360 -7.36 -4.94 -28.72
CA VAL A 360 -7.13 -6.39 -28.67
C VAL A 360 -6.44 -6.76 -29.98
N ARG A 361 -5.16 -7.16 -29.92
CA ARG A 361 -4.49 -7.74 -31.08
C ARG A 361 -5.31 -8.98 -31.41
N GLN A 362 -6.00 -8.96 -32.55
CA GLN A 362 -6.74 -10.13 -33.03
C GLN A 362 -5.78 -11.32 -32.97
N PRO A 363 -6.17 -12.47 -32.41
CA PRO A 363 -5.31 -13.64 -32.38
C PRO A 363 -4.92 -13.91 -33.83
N VAL A 364 -3.61 -13.89 -34.10
CA VAL A 364 -3.08 -14.11 -35.45
C VAL A 364 -3.58 -15.48 -35.88
N LYS A 365 -4.47 -15.51 -36.88
CA LYS A 365 -5.00 -16.78 -37.41
C LYS A 365 -3.80 -17.65 -37.78
N PRO A 366 -3.71 -18.90 -37.28
CA PRO A 366 -2.63 -19.78 -37.70
C PRO A 366 -2.77 -20.05 -39.20
N THR A 367 -1.92 -19.40 -39.99
CA THR A 367 -1.73 -19.69 -41.41
C THR A 367 -1.16 -21.10 -41.52
N GLY A 368 -2.02 -22.07 -41.85
CA GLY A 368 -1.70 -23.48 -41.72
C GLY A 368 -0.72 -23.99 -42.79
N ARG A 369 0.03 -25.03 -42.40
CA ARG A 369 0.83 -25.95 -43.24
C ARG A 369 2.01 -25.35 -44.00
N GLN A 370 3.19 -25.54 -43.40
CA GLN A 370 4.13 -26.62 -43.73
C GLN A 370 4.83 -26.96 -42.40
N ILE A 371 4.91 -28.19 -41.88
CA ILE A 371 5.39 -29.45 -42.48
C ILE A 371 6.64 -29.19 -43.31
N ASP A 372 7.80 -29.27 -42.64
CA ASP A 372 8.75 -30.32 -42.98
C ASP A 372 9.51 -30.79 -41.73
N GLU A 373 10.14 -31.95 -41.90
CA GLU A 373 10.84 -32.75 -40.90
C GLU A 373 12.11 -32.05 -40.36
N PHE A 374 12.52 -32.37 -39.13
CA PHE A 374 13.87 -32.93 -38.92
C PHE A 374 13.95 -33.67 -37.57
N THR A 375 14.47 -34.89 -37.64
CA THR A 375 14.72 -35.79 -36.51
C THR A 375 16.10 -35.51 -35.90
N TYR A 376 16.22 -35.40 -34.58
CA TYR A 376 17.11 -36.21 -33.71
C TYR A 376 17.01 -35.80 -32.24
#